data_AF-A0A1H7PUU1-F1
#
_entry.id   AF-A0A1H7PUU1-F1
#
_cell.length_a   1.000
_cell.length_b   1.000
_cell.length_c   1.000
_cell.angle_alpha   90.00
_cell.angle_beta   90.00
_cell.angle_gamma   90.00
#
_symmetry.space_group_name_H-M   'P 1'
#
loop_
_entity.id
_entity.type
_entity.pdbx_description
1 polymer ?
#
loop_
_entity_poly.entity_id
_entity_poly.type
_entity_poly.pdbx_seq_one_letter_code
_entity_poly.pdbx_strand_id
1 'polypeptide(L)' 'MLKYLSYALILHGDVDPLIPGEHSRRFAAAIPNARLVVYPDVGHLPQQEIPERSAKDVARFLDRLAPGA' A
#
# COMPACT_ATOMS: atom_id res chain seq x y z
N MET A 1 -14.76 -17.07 17.39
CA MET A 1 -13.39 -17.29 16.86
C MET A 1 -13.04 -16.13 15.94
N LEU A 2 -12.69 -14.97 16.52
CA LEU A 2 -12.26 -13.76 15.80
C LEU A 2 -10.75 -13.87 15.52
N LYS A 3 -10.37 -14.68 14.54
CA LYS A 3 -8.97 -14.91 14.19
C LYS A 3 -8.54 -13.81 13.22
N TYR A 4 -8.05 -12.70 13.77
CA TYR A 4 -7.23 -11.66 13.12
C TYR A 4 -7.59 -11.35 11.65
N LEU A 5 -8.47 -10.37 11.43
CA LEU A 5 -8.59 -9.71 10.11
C LEU A 5 -7.30 -8.92 9.86
N SER A 6 -6.31 -9.52 9.21
CA SER A 6 -5.13 -8.81 8.74
C SER A 6 -5.53 -7.87 7.62
N TYR A 7 -5.36 -6.57 7.82
CA TYR A 7 -5.45 -5.57 6.76
C TYR A 7 -4.04 -5.25 6.29
N ALA A 8 -3.87 -5.08 4.98
CA ALA A 8 -2.58 -4.72 4.37
C ALA A 8 -2.74 -3.53 3.41
N LEU A 9 -1.77 -2.63 3.43
CA LEU A 9 -1.60 -1.60 2.43
C LEU A 9 -0.33 -1.89 1.64
N ILE A 10 -0.47 -1.99 0.32
CA ILE A 10 0.62 -2.18 -0.63
C ILE A 10 0.80 -0.86 -1.36
N LEU A 11 1.99 -0.28 -1.25
CA LEU A 11 2.41 0.94 -1.93
C LEU A 11 3.45 0.57 -2.97
N HIS A 12 3.24 0.96 -4.22
CA HIS A 12 4.14 0.58 -5.32
C HIS A 12 4.27 1.71 -6.33
N GLY A 13 5.48 1.97 -6.81
CA GLY A 13 5.70 2.88 -7.93
C GLY A 13 5.51 2.16 -9.28
N ASP A 14 4.93 2.81 -10.27
CA ASP A 14 4.71 2.19 -11.58
C ASP A 14 5.98 2.05 -12.44
N VAL A 15 7.03 2.80 -12.11
CA VAL A 15 8.35 2.75 -12.74
C VAL A 15 9.41 2.14 -11.81
N ASP A 16 8.99 1.34 -10.81
CA ASP A 16 9.90 0.58 -9.94
C ASP A 16 10.82 -0.34 -10.79
N PRO A 17 12.15 -0.10 -10.79
CA PRO A 17 13.08 -0.88 -11.60
C PRO A 17 13.46 -2.22 -10.94
N LEU A 18 13.15 -2.40 -9.65
CA LEU A 18 13.56 -3.55 -8.86
C LEU A 18 12.47 -4.62 -8.80
N ILE A 19 11.22 -4.19 -8.63
CA ILE A 19 10.08 -5.09 -8.44
C ILE A 19 9.03 -4.81 -9.52
N PRO A 20 8.71 -5.77 -10.40
CA PRO A 20 7.65 -5.58 -11.40
C PRO A 20 6.30 -5.27 -10.76
N GLY A 21 5.57 -4.32 -11.33
CA GLY A 21 4.23 -3.94 -10.86
C GLY A 21 3.20 -5.08 -10.80
N GLU A 22 3.42 -6.16 -11.54
CA GLU A 22 2.60 -7.38 -11.43
C GLU A 22 2.67 -8.00 -10.03
N HIS A 23 3.80 -7.95 -9.34
CA HIS A 23 3.95 -8.49 -7.99
C HIS A 23 3.02 -7.77 -7.00
N SER A 24 2.90 -6.44 -7.11
CA SER A 24 1.98 -5.66 -6.26
C SER A 24 0.52 -6.09 -6.44
N ARG A 25 0.11 -6.37 -7.69
CA ARG A 25 -1.23 -6.89 -8.02
C ARG A 25 -1.44 -8.30 -7.47
N ARG A 26 -0.42 -9.17 -7.56
CA ARG A 26 -0.47 -10.53 -7.01
C ARG A 26 -0.61 -10.51 -5.49
N PHE A 27 0.11 -9.63 -4.78
CA PHE A 27 -0.07 -9.46 -3.33
C PHE A 27 -1.49 -8.98 -2.98
N ALA A 28 -2.01 -8.00 -3.71
CA ALA A 28 -3.36 -7.48 -3.48
C ALA A 28 -4.45 -8.53 -3.68
N ALA A 29 -4.25 -9.46 -4.62
CA ALA A 29 -5.16 -10.57 -4.86
C ALA A 29 -5.03 -11.69 -3.81
N ALA A 30 -3.82 -11.93 -3.27
CA ALA A 30 -3.55 -13.03 -2.35
C ALA A 30 -3.87 -12.71 -0.88
N ILE A 31 -3.83 -11.45 -0.48
CA ILE A 31 -4.04 -11.03 0.92
C ILE A 31 -5.48 -10.55 1.11
N PRO A 32 -6.30 -11.21 1.96
CA PRO A 32 -7.64 -10.73 2.29
C PRO A 32 -7.60 -9.29 2.83
N ASN A 33 -8.51 -8.44 2.35
CA ASN A 33 -8.63 -7.03 2.71
C ASN A 33 -7.41 -6.14 2.36
N ALA A 34 -6.51 -6.60 1.49
CA ALA A 34 -5.44 -5.75 1.01
C ALA A 34 -5.95 -4.58 0.15
N ARG A 35 -5.25 -3.46 0.25
CA ARG A 35 -5.40 -2.31 -0.64
C ARG A 35 -4.10 -2.05 -1.37
N LEU A 36 -4.18 -1.86 -2.68
CA LEU A 36 -3.05 -1.50 -3.52
C LEU A 36 -3.18 -0.03 -3.95
N VAL A 37 -2.10 0.72 -3.79
CA VAL A 37 -1.91 2.04 -4.39
C VAL A 37 -0.71 1.95 -5.31
N VAL A 38 -0.93 2.25 -6.59
CA VAL A 38 0.14 2.40 -7.59
C VAL A 38 0.34 3.88 -7.83
N TYR A 39 1.57 4.36 -7.66
CA TYR A 39 1.93 5.75 -7.87
C TYR A 39 2.52 5.95 -9.26
N PRO A 40 1.94 6.86 -10.08
CA PRO A 40 2.52 7.19 -11.38
C PRO A 40 3.83 7.97 -11.22
N ASP A 41 4.81 7.65 -12.07
CA ASP A 41 6.13 8.25 -12.15
C ASP A 41 6.95 8.13 -10.84
N VAL A 42 6.72 7.05 -10.07
CA VAL A 42 7.45 6.75 -8.83
C VAL A 42 8.20 5.44 -8.96
N GLY A 43 9.42 5.41 -8.43
CA GLY A 43 10.27 4.24 -8.38
C GLY A 43 10.00 3.33 -7.19
N HIS A 44 11.08 2.75 -6.66
CA HIS A 44 11.00 1.68 -5.68
C HIS A 44 10.61 2.14 -4.26
N LEU A 45 10.87 3.39 -3.91
CA LEU A 45 10.78 3.85 -2.52
C LEU A 45 9.84 5.06 -2.42
N PRO A 46 8.50 4.86 -2.54
CA PRO A 46 7.52 5.94 -2.40
C PRO A 46 7.68 6.79 -1.13
N GLN A 47 8.11 6.19 -0.01
CA GLN A 47 8.36 6.89 1.24
C GLN A 47 9.54 7.87 1.20
N GLN A 48 10.45 7.74 0.23
CA GLN A 48 11.56 8.68 0.02
C GLN A 48 11.30 9.62 -1.17
N GLU A 49 10.66 9.12 -2.23
CA GLU A 49 10.43 9.88 -3.47
C GLU A 49 9.22 10.83 -3.35
N ILE A 50 8.17 10.41 -2.65
CA ILE A 50 6.93 11.17 -2.43
C ILE A 50 6.48 11.08 -0.96
N PRO A 51 7.30 11.54 0.01
CA PRO A 51 7.10 11.28 1.44
C PRO A 51 5.74 11.75 1.96
N GLU A 52 5.29 12.96 1.61
CA GLU A 52 4.02 13.51 2.10
C GLU A 52 2.82 12.74 1.56
N ARG A 53 2.86 12.38 0.27
CA ARG A 53 1.77 11.64 -0.40
C ARG A 53 1.68 10.22 0.15
N SER A 54 2.81 9.53 0.23
CA SER A 54 2.86 8.15 0.73
C SER A 54 2.45 8.07 2.21
N ALA A 55 2.92 9.00 3.06
CA ALA A 55 2.50 9.09 4.46
C ALA A 55 1.01 9.39 4.60
N LYS A 56 0.44 10.28 3.77
CA LYS A 56 -0.99 10.59 3.78
C LYS A 56 -1.85 9.39 3.39
N ASP A 57 -1.38 8.52 2.49
CA ASP A 57 -2.09 7.30 2.11
C ASP A 57 -2.02 6.23 3.22
N VAL A 58 -0.90 6.14 3.93
CA VAL A 58 -0.79 5.32 5.15
C VAL A 58 -1.74 5.82 6.23
N ALA A 59 -1.75 7.13 6.53
CA ALA A 59 -2.64 7.72 7.54
C ALA A 59 -4.11 7.44 7.21
N ARG A 60 -4.54 7.69 5.98
CA ARG A 60 -5.90 7.39 5.51
C ARG A 60 -6.27 5.90 5.61
N PHE A 61 -5.30 5.02 5.42
CA PHE A 61 -5.51 3.59 5.61
C PHE A 61 -5.74 3.25 7.08
N LEU A 62 -4.92 3.79 8.00
CA LEU A 62 -5.05 3.57 9.44
C LEU A 62 -6.36 4.14 10.00
N ASP A 63 -6.76 5.35 9.59
CA ASP A 63 -8.04 5.97 10.00
C ASP A 63 -9.26 5.10 9.67
N ARG A 64 -9.20 4.34 8.56
CA ARG A 64 -10.29 3.42 8.17
C ARG A 64 -10.34 2.17 9.04
N LEU A 65 -9.21 1.75 9.62
CA LEU A 65 -9.14 0.58 10.48
C LEU A 65 -9.55 0.88 11.92
N ALA A 66 -9.30 2.11 12.38
CA ALA A 66 -9.69 2.60 13.70
C ALA A 66 -10.14 4.06 13.63
N PRO A 67 -11.41 4.32 13.25
CA PRO A 67 -11.93 5.68 13.18
C PRO A 67 -11.90 6.34 14.57
N GLY A 68 -11.13 7.42 14.74
CA GLY A 68 -11.11 8.23 15.96
C GLY A 68 -10.16 7.78 17.07
N ALA A 69 -9.10 7.03 16.74
CA ALA A 69 -7.95 6.84 17.65
C ALA A 69 -7.12 8.12 17.81
#